data_AF-A0A7S0UC24-F1
#
_entry.id   AF-A0A7S0UC24-F1
#
_cell.length_a   1.000
_cell.length_b   1.000
_cell.length_c   1.000
_cell.angle_alpha   90.00
_cell.angle_beta   90.00
_cell.angle_gamma   90.00
#
_symmetry.space_group_name_H-M   'P 1'
#
loop_
_entity.id
_entity.type
_entity.pdbx_description
1 polymer ?
#
loop_
_entity_poly.entity_id
_entity_poly.type
_entity_poly.pdbx_seq_one_letter_code
_entity_poly.pdbx_strand_id
1 'polypeptide(L)'
;MAEAAAGGTLNRALSNVRGDFALIANEEGTYSITLSFNPFRFKKHIMRIIFRMRKAVENSIWPLTPGICGGTCALVAIRVLTAPQDSWWRSGSVAHLLWQWDNLFPWEKNLPTNIRVAWLSLLAGSIGLCGISFMQRTTLRMLLNYQGWMWLEHGQKPSIFQKLWFVIVKVLSGGRPSLYNFQACLPTLPVPTLKSTCKKYLLSVKPLLSDEDYKAMEGHCQKFLANEGWKLQLFLQIRTLYATSWLWDWWE
;
A
#
# COMPACT_ATOMS: atom_id res chain seq x y z
N MET A 1 18.23 -44.87 -27.85
CA MET A 1 16.78 -44.92 -27.51
C MET A 1 16.37 -43.89 -26.47
N ALA A 2 17.19 -43.60 -25.44
CA ALA A 2 16.89 -42.56 -24.44
C ALA A 2 16.89 -41.11 -25.00
N GLU A 3 17.81 -40.78 -25.93
CA GLU A 3 17.84 -39.45 -26.56
C GLU A 3 16.63 -39.15 -27.45
N ALA A 4 16.13 -40.15 -28.19
CA ALA A 4 14.94 -40.00 -29.02
C ALA A 4 13.67 -39.76 -28.17
N ALA A 5 13.59 -40.37 -27.00
CA ALA A 5 12.50 -40.15 -26.05
C ALA A 5 12.59 -38.76 -25.36
N ALA A 6 13.80 -38.28 -25.10
CA ALA A 6 14.05 -36.93 -24.57
C ALA A 6 13.69 -35.83 -25.59
N GLY A 7 14.03 -36.02 -26.86
CA GLY A 7 13.65 -35.08 -27.93
C GLY A 7 12.14 -35.02 -28.17
N GLY A 8 11.46 -36.18 -28.13
CA GLY A 8 10.00 -36.27 -28.28
C GLY A 8 9.22 -35.64 -27.13
N THR A 9 9.74 -35.70 -25.89
CA THR A 9 9.13 -35.07 -24.72
C THR A 9 9.35 -33.55 -24.70
N LEU A 10 10.53 -33.08 -25.13
CA LEU A 10 10.83 -31.65 -25.25
C LEU A 10 9.95 -30.97 -26.32
N ASN A 11 9.80 -31.57 -27.50
CA ASN A 11 8.92 -31.03 -28.56
C ASN A 11 7.44 -31.00 -28.14
N ARG A 12 6.99 -31.96 -27.32
CA ARG A 12 5.64 -31.96 -26.72
C ARG A 12 5.47 -30.89 -25.64
N ALA A 13 6.53 -30.54 -24.92
CA ALA A 13 6.53 -29.46 -23.94
C ALA A 13 6.51 -28.08 -24.61
N LEU A 14 7.26 -27.91 -25.71
CA LEU A 14 7.33 -26.65 -26.47
C LEU A 14 6.05 -26.33 -27.25
N SER A 15 5.39 -27.35 -27.80
CA SER A 15 4.06 -27.20 -28.46
C SER A 15 2.90 -26.97 -27.48
N ASN A 16 3.09 -27.28 -26.19
CA ASN A 16 2.08 -27.09 -25.14
C ASN A 16 2.17 -25.75 -24.41
N VAL A 17 2.97 -24.79 -24.89
CA VAL A 17 3.00 -23.43 -24.33
C VAL A 17 1.68 -22.73 -24.68
N ARG A 18 0.69 -22.92 -23.81
CA ARG A 18 -0.63 -22.29 -23.83
C ARG A 18 -0.46 -20.78 -23.59
N GLY A 19 -0.27 -19.99 -24.65
CA GLY A 19 -0.12 -18.54 -24.54
C GLY A 19 0.25 -17.87 -25.86
N ASP A 20 0.31 -16.53 -25.89
CA ASP A 20 0.65 -15.70 -27.07
C ASP A 20 2.10 -15.90 -27.58
N PHE A 21 2.83 -16.87 -27.02
CA PHE A 21 4.19 -17.27 -27.35
C PHE A 21 4.20 -18.74 -27.76
N ALA A 22 4.54 -19.02 -29.02
CA ALA A 22 4.80 -20.37 -29.50
C ALA A 22 6.27 -20.48 -29.94
N LEU A 23 6.97 -21.46 -29.38
CA LEU A 23 8.34 -21.83 -29.75
C LEU A 23 8.26 -22.95 -30.78
N ILE A 24 8.62 -22.64 -32.03
CA ILE A 24 8.64 -23.62 -33.11
C ILE A 24 10.10 -23.98 -33.36
N ALA A 25 10.47 -25.22 -33.08
CA ALA A 25 11.77 -25.78 -33.44
C ALA A 25 11.76 -26.14 -34.92
N ASN A 26 12.65 -25.54 -35.71
CA ASN A 26 12.86 -25.92 -37.11
C ASN A 26 13.79 -27.13 -37.18
N GLU A 27 13.66 -27.93 -38.24
CA GLU A 27 14.43 -29.16 -38.48
C GLU A 27 15.95 -28.94 -38.54
N GLU A 28 16.38 -27.69 -38.76
CA GLU A 28 17.79 -27.26 -38.78
C GLU A 28 18.37 -26.96 -37.38
N GLY A 29 17.63 -27.21 -36.30
CA GLY A 29 18.08 -26.94 -34.93
C GLY A 29 17.99 -25.46 -34.52
N THR A 30 17.29 -24.63 -35.31
CA THR A 30 16.99 -23.22 -35.00
C THR A 30 15.62 -23.10 -34.34
N TYR A 31 15.50 -22.23 -33.32
CA TYR A 31 14.24 -21.97 -32.62
C TYR A 31 13.66 -20.65 -33.10
N SER A 32 12.44 -20.67 -33.66
CA SER A 32 11.71 -19.46 -34.02
C SER A 32 10.64 -19.14 -32.97
N ILE A 33 10.64 -17.90 -32.49
CA ILE A 33 9.66 -17.40 -31.53
C ILE A 33 8.55 -16.74 -32.34
N THR A 34 7.37 -17.35 -32.40
CA THR A 34 6.19 -16.73 -33.01
C THR A 34 5.35 -16.07 -31.93
N LEU A 35 5.30 -14.73 -31.97
CA LEU A 35 4.50 -13.93 -31.05
C LEU A 35 3.15 -13.64 -31.72
N SER A 36 2.10 -14.32 -31.27
CA SER A 36 0.76 -14.16 -31.83
C SER A 36 0.01 -13.04 -31.11
N PHE A 37 -0.05 -11.86 -31.73
CA PHE A 37 -0.77 -10.72 -31.16
C PHE A 37 -2.28 -10.84 -31.41
N ASN A 38 -3.05 -11.20 -30.38
CA ASN A 38 -4.51 -11.18 -30.44
C ASN A 38 -5.06 -9.82 -29.95
N PRO A 39 -5.59 -8.96 -30.84
CA PRO A 39 -6.05 -7.61 -30.47
C PRO A 39 -7.20 -7.62 -29.46
N PHE A 40 -8.08 -8.63 -29.49
CA PHE A 40 -9.21 -8.74 -28.55
C PHE A 40 -8.74 -9.10 -27.14
N ARG A 41 -7.79 -10.03 -27.00
CA ARG A 41 -7.20 -10.36 -25.69
C ARG A 41 -6.42 -9.17 -25.13
N PHE A 42 -5.64 -8.51 -25.96
CA PHE A 42 -4.87 -7.34 -25.58
C PHE A 42 -5.79 -6.20 -25.11
N LYS A 43 -6.87 -5.90 -25.86
CA LYS A 43 -7.89 -4.94 -25.44
C LYS A 43 -8.54 -5.33 -24.10
N LYS A 44 -8.89 -6.61 -23.90
CA LYS A 44 -9.44 -7.09 -22.61
C LYS A 44 -8.42 -6.99 -21.47
N HIS A 45 -7.14 -7.18 -21.74
CA HIS A 45 -6.07 -7.04 -20.76
C HIS A 45 -5.86 -5.57 -20.38
N ILE A 46 -5.75 -4.68 -21.38
CA ILE A 46 -5.68 -3.23 -21.19
C ILE A 46 -6.90 -2.72 -20.40
N MET A 47 -8.11 -3.11 -20.79
CA MET A 47 -9.33 -2.70 -20.07
C MET A 47 -9.29 -3.12 -18.60
N ARG A 48 -8.77 -4.31 -18.30
CA ARG A 48 -8.58 -4.77 -16.91
C ARG A 48 -7.50 -3.97 -16.18
N ILE A 49 -6.43 -3.56 -16.85
CA ILE A 49 -5.41 -2.69 -16.27
C ILE A 49 -5.98 -1.31 -15.98
N ILE A 50 -6.63 -0.69 -16.97
CA ILE A 50 -7.27 0.64 -16.82
C ILE A 50 -8.31 0.60 -15.70
N PHE A 51 -9.14 -0.44 -15.64
CA PHE A 51 -10.10 -0.61 -14.57
C PHE A 51 -9.43 -0.70 -13.19
N ARG A 52 -8.36 -1.52 -13.07
CA ARG A 52 -7.58 -1.62 -11.82
C ARG A 52 -6.91 -0.31 -11.43
N MET A 53 -6.31 0.41 -12.40
CA MET A 53 -5.70 1.71 -12.16
C MET A 53 -6.72 2.74 -11.73
N ARG A 54 -7.84 2.86 -12.46
CA ARG A 54 -8.94 3.76 -12.09
C ARG A 54 -9.43 3.45 -10.68
N LYS A 55 -9.62 2.16 -10.35
CA LYS A 55 -10.08 1.77 -9.01
C LYS A 55 -9.05 2.04 -7.94
N ALA A 56 -7.76 1.86 -8.23
CA ALA A 56 -6.67 2.20 -7.32
C ALA A 56 -6.60 3.72 -7.08
N VAL A 57 -6.77 4.54 -8.12
CA VAL A 57 -6.83 6.01 -8.02
C VAL A 57 -8.05 6.45 -7.22
N GLU A 58 -9.24 5.93 -7.52
CA GLU A 58 -10.47 6.20 -6.75
C GLU A 58 -10.28 5.82 -5.27
N ASN A 59 -9.69 4.66 -5.00
CA ASN A 59 -9.38 4.20 -3.65
C ASN A 59 -8.23 4.96 -2.99
N SER A 60 -7.35 5.62 -3.75
CA SER A 60 -6.24 6.43 -3.23
C SER A 60 -6.68 7.85 -2.87
N ILE A 61 -7.63 8.41 -3.62
CA ILE A 61 -8.14 9.77 -3.44
C ILE A 61 -9.23 9.82 -2.34
N TRP A 62 -9.82 8.68 -1.96
CA TRP A 62 -10.77 8.58 -0.84
C TRP A 62 -10.24 9.31 0.43
N PRO A 63 -11.06 10.17 1.08
CA PRO A 63 -12.53 10.26 1.01
C PRO A 63 -13.08 11.19 -0.09
N LEU A 64 -12.22 11.95 -0.77
CA LEU A 64 -12.64 12.92 -1.75
C LEU A 64 -13.06 12.18 -3.02
N THR A 65 -14.24 12.51 -3.57
CA THR A 65 -14.66 11.94 -4.86
C THR A 65 -13.79 12.56 -5.97
N PRO A 66 -13.35 11.81 -7.00
CA PRO A 66 -12.51 12.38 -8.07
C PRO A 66 -13.07 13.66 -8.71
N GLY A 67 -14.39 13.75 -8.84
CA GLY A 67 -15.07 14.97 -9.32
C GLY A 67 -14.92 16.16 -8.38
N ILE A 68 -14.96 15.94 -7.05
CA ILE A 68 -14.72 17.00 -6.07
C ILE A 68 -13.27 17.47 -6.17
N CYS A 69 -12.29 16.55 -6.23
CA CYS A 69 -10.88 16.91 -6.37
C CYS A 69 -10.61 17.74 -7.62
N GLY A 70 -11.07 17.25 -8.78
CA GLY A 70 -10.93 17.96 -10.05
C GLY A 70 -11.60 19.34 -10.01
N GLY A 71 -12.80 19.42 -9.45
CA GLY A 71 -13.52 20.67 -9.26
C GLY A 71 -12.79 21.66 -8.36
N THR A 72 -12.28 21.22 -7.20
CA THR A 72 -11.51 22.07 -6.29
C THR A 72 -10.20 22.54 -6.90
N CYS A 73 -9.45 21.67 -7.60
CA CYS A 73 -8.23 22.07 -8.29
C CYS A 73 -8.51 23.08 -9.41
N ALA A 74 -9.57 22.87 -10.19
CA ALA A 74 -9.98 23.80 -11.24
C ALA A 74 -10.41 25.16 -10.67
N LEU A 75 -11.17 25.17 -9.57
CA LEU A 75 -11.57 26.40 -8.89
C LEU A 75 -10.36 27.17 -8.36
N VAL A 76 -9.39 26.49 -7.74
CA VAL A 76 -8.15 27.11 -7.28
C VAL A 76 -7.37 27.68 -8.47
N ALA A 77 -7.21 26.92 -9.56
CA ALA A 77 -6.52 27.38 -10.76
C ALA A 77 -7.19 28.61 -11.38
N ILE A 78 -8.51 28.61 -11.50
CA ILE A 78 -9.29 29.76 -11.98
C ILE A 78 -9.06 30.98 -11.07
N ARG A 79 -9.10 30.80 -9.74
CA ARG A 79 -8.85 31.89 -8.79
C ARG A 79 -7.44 32.45 -8.87
N VAL A 80 -6.43 31.60 -9.08
CA VAL A 80 -5.03 32.06 -9.26
C VAL A 80 -4.86 32.80 -10.59
N LEU A 81 -5.56 32.38 -11.65
CA LEU A 81 -5.51 33.03 -12.96
C LEU A 81 -6.20 34.39 -12.98
N THR A 82 -7.31 34.56 -12.26
CA THR A 82 -8.01 35.85 -12.16
C THR A 82 -7.41 36.81 -11.13
N ALA A 83 -6.57 36.30 -10.22
CA ALA A 83 -5.92 37.13 -9.21
C ALA A 83 -4.87 38.09 -9.79
N PRO A 84 -4.78 39.34 -9.28
CA PRO A 84 -3.74 40.29 -9.66
C PRO A 84 -2.36 39.80 -9.22
N GLN A 85 -1.30 40.29 -9.89
CA GLN A 85 0.08 39.83 -9.68
C GLN A 85 0.57 40.05 -8.24
N ASP A 86 0.09 41.10 -7.58
CA ASP A 86 0.47 41.44 -6.20
C ASP A 86 -0.29 40.61 -5.15
N SER A 87 -1.31 39.84 -5.58
CA SER A 87 -2.12 39.04 -4.67
C SER A 87 -1.30 37.91 -4.05
N TRP A 88 -1.59 37.60 -2.78
CA TRP A 88 -0.96 36.51 -2.02
C TRP A 88 -0.96 35.16 -2.76
N TRP A 89 -1.96 34.90 -3.61
CA TRP A 89 -2.02 33.69 -4.45
C TRP A 89 -0.85 33.54 -5.43
N ARG A 90 -0.24 34.65 -5.87
CA ARG A 90 0.87 34.67 -6.83
C ARG A 90 2.21 35.07 -6.19
N SER A 91 2.18 35.85 -5.11
CA SER A 91 3.38 36.38 -4.44
C SER A 91 3.66 35.77 -3.05
N GLY A 92 2.79 34.89 -2.55
CA GLY A 92 2.94 34.28 -1.23
C GLY A 92 4.05 33.23 -1.14
N SER A 93 4.34 32.77 0.08
CA SER A 93 5.39 31.78 0.35
C SER A 93 5.20 30.47 -0.42
N VAL A 94 3.96 30.02 -0.59
CA VAL A 94 3.63 28.84 -1.40
C VAL A 94 3.95 29.09 -2.88
N ALA A 95 3.64 30.28 -3.40
CA ALA A 95 3.95 30.62 -4.78
C ALA A 95 5.47 30.64 -5.02
N HIS A 96 6.27 31.15 -4.07
CA HIS A 96 7.73 31.09 -4.17
C HIS A 96 8.26 29.64 -4.21
N LEU A 97 7.72 28.74 -3.39
CA LEU A 97 8.06 27.31 -3.44
C LEU A 97 7.67 26.69 -4.79
N LEU A 98 6.49 27.05 -5.33
CA LEU A 98 6.05 26.58 -6.64
C LEU A 98 6.94 27.09 -7.77
N TRP A 99 7.43 28.34 -7.69
CA TRP A 99 8.40 28.86 -8.66
C TRP A 99 9.77 28.19 -8.56
N GLN A 100 10.18 27.76 -7.36
CA GLN A 100 11.39 26.93 -7.22
C GLN A 100 11.20 25.55 -7.86
N TRP A 101 10.00 24.98 -7.74
CA TRP A 101 9.65 23.71 -8.39
C TRP A 101 9.57 23.84 -9.91
N ASP A 102 9.05 24.95 -10.44
CA ASP A 102 9.02 25.26 -11.88
C ASP A 102 10.41 25.16 -12.52
N ASN A 103 11.45 25.66 -11.83
CA ASN A 103 12.83 25.65 -12.32
C ASN A 103 13.44 24.25 -12.46
N LEU A 104 12.82 23.21 -11.89
CA LEU A 104 13.29 21.83 -12.02
C LEU A 104 12.92 21.21 -13.37
N PHE A 105 11.96 21.76 -14.11
CA PHE A 105 11.45 21.19 -15.35
C PHE A 105 11.99 21.95 -16.59
N PRO A 106 12.94 21.37 -17.35
CA PRO A 106 13.63 22.09 -18.43
C PRO A 106 12.73 22.47 -19.61
N TRP A 107 11.63 21.74 -19.83
CA TRP A 107 10.72 21.92 -20.98
C TRP A 107 9.74 23.08 -20.83
N GLU A 108 9.57 23.64 -19.62
CA GLU A 108 8.54 24.66 -19.34
C GLU A 108 8.99 26.10 -19.66
N LYS A 109 10.29 26.32 -19.92
CA LYS A 109 10.86 27.65 -20.15
C LYS A 109 10.31 28.39 -21.38
N ASN A 110 9.73 27.65 -22.33
CA ASN A 110 9.17 28.21 -23.57
C ASN A 110 7.66 28.52 -23.47
N LEU A 111 7.01 28.26 -22.32
CA LEU A 111 5.57 28.44 -22.15
C LEU A 111 5.23 29.88 -21.69
N PRO A 112 4.09 30.44 -22.14
CA PRO A 112 3.61 31.72 -21.64
C PRO A 112 3.28 31.64 -20.15
N THR A 113 3.53 32.74 -19.42
CA THR A 113 3.43 32.80 -17.95
C THR A 113 2.07 32.36 -17.41
N ASN A 114 0.97 32.66 -18.10
CA ASN A 114 -0.37 32.24 -17.69
C ASN A 114 -0.56 30.71 -17.69
N ILE A 115 -0.02 30.02 -18.71
CA ILE A 115 -0.13 28.55 -18.79
C ILE A 115 0.69 27.89 -17.69
N ARG A 116 1.87 28.45 -17.41
CA ARG A 116 2.76 27.99 -16.34
C ARG A 116 2.11 28.11 -14.96
N VAL A 117 1.50 29.26 -14.66
CA VAL A 117 0.75 29.47 -13.42
C VAL A 117 -0.45 28.52 -13.31
N ALA A 118 -1.18 28.29 -14.41
CA ALA A 118 -2.29 27.35 -14.44
C ALA A 118 -1.84 25.91 -14.10
N TRP A 119 -0.81 25.43 -14.78
CA TRP A 119 -0.22 24.11 -14.54
C TRP A 119 0.28 23.95 -13.11
N LEU A 120 1.07 24.90 -12.60
CA LEU A 120 1.60 24.88 -11.24
C LEU A 120 0.48 24.87 -10.20
N SER A 121 -0.58 25.65 -10.40
CA SER A 121 -1.73 25.68 -9.47
C SER A 121 -2.51 24.37 -9.45
N LEU A 122 -2.66 23.70 -10.60
CA LEU A 122 -3.30 22.38 -10.69
C LEU A 122 -2.46 21.30 -10.02
N LEU A 123 -1.14 21.33 -10.23
CA LEU A 123 -0.20 20.40 -9.60
C LEU A 123 -0.18 20.59 -8.07
N ALA A 124 -0.07 21.85 -7.61
CA ALA A 124 -0.09 22.19 -6.19
C ALA A 124 -1.41 21.76 -5.52
N GLY A 125 -2.55 22.05 -6.14
CA GLY A 125 -3.86 21.63 -5.65
C GLY A 125 -3.98 20.11 -5.55
N SER A 126 -3.49 19.39 -6.56
CA SER A 126 -3.51 17.93 -6.59
C SER A 126 -2.64 17.32 -5.49
N ILE A 127 -1.41 17.83 -5.31
CA ILE A 127 -0.51 17.38 -4.23
C ILE A 127 -1.12 17.70 -2.86
N GLY A 128 -1.67 18.89 -2.67
CA GLY A 128 -2.31 19.30 -1.42
C GLY A 128 -3.47 18.39 -1.03
N LEU A 129 -4.36 18.07 -1.96
CA LEU A 129 -5.49 17.15 -1.72
C LEU A 129 -5.01 15.73 -1.42
N CYS A 130 -4.02 15.22 -2.16
CA CYS A 130 -3.39 13.94 -1.86
C CYS A 130 -2.78 13.93 -0.45
N GLY A 131 -2.12 15.02 -0.05
CA GLY A 131 -1.58 15.21 1.30
C GLY A 131 -2.65 15.18 2.39
N ILE A 132 -3.79 15.86 2.17
CA ILE A 132 -4.94 15.83 3.09
C ILE A 132 -5.49 14.40 3.21
N SER A 133 -5.71 13.69 2.10
CA SER A 133 -6.16 12.29 2.11
C SER A 133 -5.16 11.38 2.85
N PHE A 134 -3.85 11.59 2.67
CA PHE A 134 -2.82 10.86 3.38
C PHE A 134 -2.81 11.14 4.90
N MET A 135 -2.95 12.40 5.30
CA MET A 135 -3.04 12.81 6.71
C MET A 135 -4.27 12.23 7.40
N GLN A 136 -5.43 12.28 6.74
CA GLN A 136 -6.65 11.66 7.25
C GLN A 136 -6.49 10.15 7.45
N ARG A 137 -5.92 9.42 6.49
CA ARG A 137 -5.69 7.97 6.60
C ARG A 137 -4.73 7.63 7.73
N THR A 138 -3.66 8.41 7.86
CA THR A 138 -2.70 8.26 8.95
C THR A 138 -3.39 8.48 10.30
N THR A 139 -4.24 9.50 10.40
CA THR A 139 -5.04 9.78 11.60
C THR A 139 -6.03 8.66 11.90
N LEU A 140 -6.77 8.17 10.89
CA LEU A 140 -7.66 7.02 11.03
C LEU A 140 -6.91 5.76 11.48
N ARG A 141 -5.71 5.50 10.95
CA ARG A 141 -4.87 4.39 11.37
C ARG A 141 -4.48 4.49 12.83
N MET A 142 -4.07 5.67 13.29
CA MET A 142 -3.78 5.92 14.70
C MET A 142 -5.01 5.74 15.60
N LEU A 143 -6.17 6.23 15.15
CA LEU A 143 -7.44 6.10 15.88
C LEU A 143 -7.90 4.65 15.97
N LEU A 144 -7.80 3.89 14.88
CA LEU A 144 -8.19 2.47 14.84
C LEU A 144 -7.20 1.56 15.58
N ASN A 145 -5.97 2.01 15.79
CA ASN A 145 -5.01 1.31 16.66
C ASN A 145 -5.41 1.36 18.14
N TYR A 146 -6.26 2.33 18.54
CA TYR A 146 -6.80 2.35 19.90
C TYR A 146 -7.84 1.24 20.08
N GLN A 147 -7.52 0.25 20.91
CA GLN A 147 -8.40 -0.89 21.22
C GLN A 147 -9.14 -0.75 22.56
N GLY A 148 -9.01 0.38 23.26
CA GLY A 148 -9.62 0.55 24.59
C GLY A 148 -11.17 0.58 24.58
N TRP A 149 -11.79 0.72 23.42
CA TRP A 149 -13.24 0.59 23.26
C TRP A 149 -13.72 -0.86 23.27
N MET A 150 -12.86 -1.83 22.91
CA MET A 150 -13.23 -3.24 22.80
C MET A 150 -13.38 -3.90 24.17
N TRP A 151 -12.66 -3.39 25.16
CA TRP A 151 -12.70 -3.89 26.54
C TRP A 151 -13.84 -3.28 27.37
N LEU A 152 -14.76 -2.53 26.76
CA LEU A 152 -15.93 -2.03 27.46
C LEU A 152 -16.87 -3.20 27.77
N GLU A 153 -17.20 -3.37 29.04
CA GLU A 153 -18.22 -4.32 29.45
C GLU A 153 -19.59 -3.90 28.92
N HIS A 154 -20.40 -4.88 28.53
CA HIS A 154 -21.75 -4.64 28.03
C HIS A 154 -22.59 -3.95 29.11
N GLY A 155 -23.06 -2.73 28.84
CA GLY A 155 -23.89 -1.94 29.76
C GLY A 155 -23.17 -0.81 30.49
N GLN A 156 -21.83 -0.75 30.45
CA GLN A 156 -21.09 0.40 30.98
C GLN A 156 -21.21 1.61 30.04
N LYS A 157 -21.37 2.81 30.63
CA LYS A 157 -21.43 4.05 29.83
C LYS A 157 -20.02 4.42 29.34
N PRO A 158 -19.85 4.75 28.05
CA PRO A 158 -18.54 5.12 27.53
C PRO A 158 -18.06 6.44 28.14
N SER A 159 -16.75 6.49 28.41
CA SER A 159 -16.06 7.69 28.85
C SER A 159 -16.20 8.82 27.82
N ILE A 160 -16.10 10.07 28.27
CA ILE A 160 -16.12 11.26 27.40
C ILE A 160 -15.07 11.14 26.29
N PHE A 161 -13.89 10.59 26.63
CA PHE A 161 -12.83 10.31 25.66
C PHE A 161 -13.29 9.35 24.55
N GLN A 162 -13.96 8.27 24.92
CA GLN A 162 -14.46 7.28 23.96
C GLN A 162 -15.57 7.86 23.09
N LYS A 163 -16.46 8.68 23.66
CA LYS A 163 -17.48 9.41 22.89
C LYS A 163 -16.83 10.33 21.86
N LEU A 164 -15.82 11.10 22.27
CA LEU A 164 -15.06 11.97 21.36
C LEU A 164 -14.37 11.15 20.26
N TRP A 165 -13.75 10.03 20.63
CA TRP A 165 -13.13 9.10 19.68
C TRP A 165 -14.13 8.59 18.65
N PHE A 166 -15.33 8.14 19.06
CA PHE A 166 -16.39 7.70 18.14
C PHE A 166 -16.83 8.81 17.18
N VAL A 167 -16.97 10.05 17.68
CA VAL A 167 -17.32 11.21 16.85
C VAL A 167 -16.24 11.49 15.83
N ILE A 168 -14.97 11.52 16.24
CA ILE A 168 -13.83 11.77 15.35
C ILE A 168 -13.73 10.68 14.28
N VAL A 169 -13.81 9.40 14.67
CA VAL A 169 -13.79 8.28 13.72
C VAL A 169 -14.96 8.40 12.75
N LYS A 170 -16.16 8.76 13.20
CA LYS A 170 -17.33 8.91 12.33
C LYS A 170 -17.17 10.06 11.31
N VAL A 171 -16.61 11.19 11.73
CA VAL A 171 -16.35 12.33 10.83
C VAL A 171 -15.27 11.98 9.80
N LEU A 172 -14.15 11.41 10.24
CA LEU A 172 -13.04 11.04 9.36
C LEU A 172 -13.35 9.82 8.47
N SER A 173 -14.28 8.96 8.88
CA SER A 173 -14.73 7.80 8.10
C SER A 173 -15.62 8.19 6.90
N GLY A 174 -16.17 9.41 6.90
CA GLY A 174 -16.94 9.94 5.79
C GLY A 174 -18.28 9.24 5.54
N GLY A 175 -19.03 9.72 4.54
CA GLY A 175 -20.33 9.17 4.16
C GLY A 175 -20.20 7.98 3.19
N ARG A 176 -20.72 6.82 3.58
CA ARG A 176 -20.77 5.57 2.77
C ARG A 176 -19.39 5.08 2.29
N PRO A 177 -18.54 4.59 3.20
CA PRO A 177 -17.29 3.95 2.80
C PRO A 177 -17.56 2.68 1.99
N SER A 178 -16.84 2.51 0.87
CA SER A 178 -16.78 1.25 0.14
C SER A 178 -15.97 0.24 0.93
N LEU A 179 -16.28 -1.05 0.77
CA LEU A 179 -15.73 -2.17 1.54
C LEU A 179 -14.19 -2.14 1.68
N TYR A 180 -13.48 -1.76 0.61
CA TYR A 180 -12.01 -1.76 0.58
C TYR A 180 -11.36 -0.44 1.02
N ASN A 181 -12.13 0.61 1.35
CA ASN A 181 -11.56 1.93 1.64
C ASN A 181 -10.77 1.94 2.97
N PHE A 182 -11.25 1.21 3.98
CA PHE A 182 -10.54 1.09 5.26
C PHE A 182 -9.37 0.14 5.24
N GLN A 183 -9.19 -0.67 4.19
CA GLN A 183 -8.11 -1.65 4.13
C GLN A 183 -6.73 -0.98 4.30
N ALA A 184 -6.57 0.22 3.72
CA ALA A 184 -5.36 1.02 3.87
C ALA A 184 -5.24 1.72 5.24
N CYS A 185 -6.33 1.83 6.00
CA CYS A 185 -6.36 2.44 7.33
C CYS A 185 -6.18 1.42 8.46
N LEU A 186 -6.21 0.11 8.16
CA LEU A 186 -6.04 -0.92 9.18
C LEU A 186 -4.65 -0.85 9.81
N PRO A 187 -4.55 -0.98 11.15
CA PRO A 187 -3.27 -1.09 11.81
C PRO A 187 -2.56 -2.39 11.37
N THR A 188 -1.24 -2.33 11.25
CA THR A 188 -0.42 -3.52 10.99
C THR A 188 -0.47 -4.46 12.19
N LEU A 189 -0.37 -5.75 11.94
CA LEU A 189 -0.31 -6.75 13.01
C LEU A 189 0.93 -6.49 13.90
N PRO A 190 0.76 -6.22 15.21
CA PRO A 190 1.90 -5.97 16.09
C PRO A 190 2.73 -7.25 16.29
N VAL A 191 4.05 -7.11 16.41
CA VAL A 191 4.92 -8.22 16.79
C VAL A 191 4.89 -8.36 18.32
N PRO A 192 4.52 -9.53 18.87
CA PRO A 192 4.53 -9.74 20.31
C PRO A 192 5.95 -9.63 20.88
N THR A 193 6.08 -9.21 22.13
CA THR A 193 7.41 -9.14 22.78
C THR A 193 7.98 -10.54 22.96
N LEU A 194 9.27 -10.71 22.65
CA LEU A 194 9.94 -12.00 22.72
C LEU A 194 9.80 -12.67 24.10
N LYS A 195 9.98 -11.91 25.19
CA LYS A 195 9.80 -12.39 26.57
C LYS A 195 8.39 -12.91 26.82
N SER A 196 7.36 -12.21 26.34
CA SER A 196 5.97 -12.65 26.48
C SER A 196 5.69 -13.93 25.68
N THR A 197 6.28 -14.05 24.49
CA THR A 197 6.17 -15.23 23.63
C THR A 197 6.83 -16.44 24.27
N CYS A 198 8.08 -16.32 24.75
CA CYS A 198 8.78 -17.41 25.45
C CYS A 198 8.02 -17.86 26.71
N LYS A 199 7.49 -16.91 27.50
CA LYS A 199 6.67 -17.24 28.68
C LYS A 199 5.41 -18.02 28.30
N LYS A 200 4.66 -17.57 27.28
CA LYS A 200 3.45 -18.25 26.80
C LYS A 200 3.77 -19.64 26.22
N TYR A 201 4.89 -19.75 25.50
CA TYR A 201 5.40 -21.03 25.00
C TYR A 201 5.67 -22.01 26.14
N LEU A 202 6.45 -21.62 27.15
CA LEU A 202 6.72 -22.46 28.33
C LEU A 202 5.42 -22.88 29.04
N LEU A 203 4.45 -21.98 29.18
CA LEU A 203 3.14 -22.32 29.75
C LEU A 203 2.39 -23.37 28.91
N SER A 204 2.47 -23.30 27.57
CA SER A 204 1.80 -24.25 26.68
C SER A 204 2.43 -25.64 26.66
N VAL A 205 3.76 -25.74 26.82
CA VAL A 205 4.47 -27.03 26.82
C VAL A 205 4.54 -27.68 28.20
N LYS A 206 4.33 -26.90 29.27
CA LYS A 206 4.32 -27.39 30.66
C LYS A 206 3.44 -28.63 30.88
N PRO A 207 2.18 -28.71 30.40
CA PRO A 207 1.36 -29.90 30.59
C PRO A 207 1.77 -31.10 29.72
N LEU A 208 2.67 -30.91 28.74
CA LEU A 208 3.08 -31.94 27.78
C LEU A 208 4.43 -32.59 28.13
N LEU A 209 5.22 -31.93 28.98
CA LEU A 209 6.60 -32.32 29.28
C LEU A 209 6.72 -32.83 30.72
N SER A 210 7.69 -33.73 30.94
CA SER A 210 8.13 -34.09 32.29
C SER A 210 8.82 -32.91 32.98
N ASP A 211 8.93 -32.93 34.30
CA ASP A 211 9.58 -31.84 35.05
C ASP A 211 11.06 -31.63 34.67
N GLU A 212 11.75 -32.72 34.28
CA GLU A 212 13.14 -32.68 33.81
C GLU A 212 13.25 -32.01 32.43
N ASP A 213 12.42 -32.44 31.48
CA ASP A 213 12.38 -31.88 30.12
C ASP A 213 11.93 -30.41 30.13
N TYR A 214 11.01 -30.06 31.04
CA TYR A 214 10.57 -28.69 31.22
C TYR A 214 11.72 -27.77 31.65
N LYS A 215 12.54 -28.19 32.62
CA LYS A 215 13.73 -27.43 33.05
C LYS A 215 14.74 -27.27 31.91
N ALA A 216 14.96 -28.32 31.12
CA ALA A 216 15.82 -28.22 29.94
C ALA A 216 15.27 -27.18 28.94
N MET A 217 13.97 -27.23 28.66
CA MET A 217 13.29 -26.28 27.76
C MET A 217 13.33 -24.83 28.25
N GLU A 218 13.19 -24.63 29.56
CA GLU A 218 13.37 -23.31 30.18
C GLU A 218 14.79 -22.78 29.94
N GLY A 219 15.81 -23.63 30.13
CA GLY A 219 17.19 -23.30 29.83
C GLY A 219 17.41 -22.90 28.36
N HIS A 220 16.79 -23.61 27.41
CA HIS A 220 16.82 -23.26 25.99
C HIS A 220 16.17 -21.91 25.71
N CYS A 221 15.00 -21.62 26.30
CA CYS A 221 14.32 -20.33 26.15
C CYS A 221 15.16 -19.18 26.70
N GLN A 222 15.82 -19.36 27.85
CA GLN A 222 16.69 -18.33 28.43
C GLN A 222 17.93 -18.07 27.56
N LYS A 223 18.58 -19.13 27.05
CA LYS A 223 19.70 -19.00 26.09
C LYS A 223 19.26 -18.29 24.81
N PHE A 224 18.07 -18.60 24.30
CA PHE A 224 17.52 -17.94 23.12
C PHE A 224 17.26 -16.44 23.36
N LEU A 225 16.66 -16.08 24.50
CA LEU A 225 16.42 -14.69 24.88
C LEU A 225 17.72 -13.87 25.01
N ALA A 226 18.78 -14.48 25.56
CA ALA A 226 20.06 -13.80 25.77
C ALA A 226 20.89 -13.65 24.48
N ASN A 227 20.81 -14.63 23.57
CA ASN A 227 21.70 -14.69 22.40
C ASN A 227 21.00 -14.22 21.11
N GLU A 228 20.31 -15.12 20.42
CA GLU A 228 19.85 -14.92 19.04
C GLU A 228 18.49 -14.23 18.94
N GLY A 229 17.66 -14.38 19.97
CA GLY A 229 16.26 -13.99 19.93
C GLY A 229 16.05 -12.49 19.68
N TRP A 230 16.90 -11.62 20.24
CA TRP A 230 16.77 -10.18 20.02
C TRP A 230 17.07 -9.78 18.56
N LYS A 231 18.01 -10.47 17.89
CA LYS A 231 18.36 -10.22 16.48
C LYS A 231 17.18 -10.61 15.58
N LEU A 232 16.61 -11.79 15.83
CA LEU A 232 15.43 -12.27 15.09
C LEU A 232 14.21 -11.38 15.31
N GLN A 233 13.98 -10.95 16.55
CA GLN A 233 12.92 -10.00 16.89
C GLN A 233 13.12 -8.66 16.14
N LEU A 234 14.36 -8.17 16.05
CA LEU A 234 14.68 -6.95 15.31
C LEU A 234 14.38 -7.11 13.81
N PHE A 235 14.73 -8.24 13.20
CA PHE A 235 14.36 -8.52 11.80
C PHE A 235 12.85 -8.52 11.59
N LEU A 236 12.07 -9.10 12.51
CA LEU A 236 10.60 -9.05 12.45
C LEU A 236 10.06 -7.62 12.59
N GLN A 237 10.64 -6.82 13.47
CA GLN A 237 10.25 -5.41 13.64
C GLN A 237 10.57 -4.57 12.40
N ILE A 238 11.75 -4.75 11.81
CA ILE A 238 12.11 -4.09 10.54
C ILE A 238 11.12 -4.50 9.44
N ARG A 239 10.75 -5.78 9.38
CA ARG A 239 9.75 -6.30 8.44
C ARG A 239 8.38 -5.61 8.59
N THR A 240 7.94 -5.33 9.81
CA THR A 240 6.66 -4.61 10.03
C THR A 240 6.62 -3.18 9.52
N LEU A 241 7.76 -2.54 9.25
CA LEU A 241 7.79 -1.16 8.77
C LEU A 241 7.35 -1.04 7.30
N TYR A 242 7.60 -2.07 6.48
CA TYR A 242 7.29 -2.04 5.05
C TYR A 242 6.23 -3.07 4.63
N ALA A 243 6.05 -4.16 5.38
CA ALA A 243 5.03 -5.17 5.07
C ALA A 243 3.66 -4.79 5.67
N THR A 244 2.59 -5.06 4.93
CA THR A 244 1.20 -4.88 5.42
C THR A 244 0.89 -5.80 6.60
N SER A 245 1.43 -7.01 6.55
CA SER A 245 1.46 -7.98 7.65
C SER A 245 2.81 -8.67 7.60
N TRP A 246 3.48 -8.79 8.75
CA TRP A 246 4.77 -9.50 8.80
C TRP A 246 4.62 -11.01 8.54
N LEU A 247 3.43 -11.57 8.78
CA LEU A 247 3.16 -13.02 8.75
C LEU A 247 2.61 -13.51 7.41
N TRP A 248 1.86 -12.68 6.68
CA TRP A 248 1.02 -13.13 5.56
C TRP A 248 1.80 -13.96 4.52
N ASP A 249 2.92 -13.44 4.01
CA ASP A 249 3.71 -14.12 2.97
C ASP A 249 4.35 -15.44 3.43
N TRP A 250 4.49 -15.67 4.75
CA TRP A 250 5.03 -16.91 5.29
C TRP A 250 3.97 -17.95 5.60
N TRP A 251 2.71 -17.51 5.65
CA TRP A 251 1.56 -18.37 5.97
C TRP A 251 0.90 -18.95 4.71
N GLU A 252 1.00 -18.22 3.59
CA GLU A 252 0.51 -18.64 2.26
C GLU A 252 1.45 -19.66 1.60
#